data_AF-A0A9D4E777-F1
#
_entry.id   AF-A0A9D4E777-F1
#
_cell.length_a   1.000
_cell.length_b   1.000
_cell.length_c   1.000
_cell.angle_alpha   90.00
_cell.angle_beta   90.00
_cell.angle_gamma   90.00
#
_symmetry.space_group_name_H-M   'P 1'
#
loop_
_entity.id
_entity.type
_entity.pdbx_description
1 polymer ?
#
loop_
_entity_poly.entity_id
_entity_poly.type
_entity_poly.pdbx_seq_one_letter_code
_entity_poly.pdbx_strand_id
1 'polypeptide(L)'
;MPGTSSGRKSKTIGIQTSDRRPPSAREKGVQVDTYPVYPDTTQKASITIARQKRSMFPKISSATKEVYLFVRAKKEWVRRLINAFVRDKKVRENFHGTLLGLAEQISRCEGDLYRGLPEQCFVVMMFRDQDCADRWCRSTSVFKQKDLDDSEIFTVPLKYIPEDDLRAFQLTEMYGLLTDPGLFQKEYVEPTAKIMNSKHIYHGIVASQKVNRIRNCMIRPETYILVNCAESESKLISDFYESDEYQQYKNKRQRLVAETDTCFFTLLPLNEAGKTLQNDPSQLGYLS
;
A
#
# COMPACT_ATOMS: atom_id res chain seq x y z
N MET A 1 -32.02 55.46 -20.63
CA MET A 1 -31.44 55.52 -21.98
C MET A 1 -30.85 54.15 -22.31
N PRO A 2 -31.60 53.29 -23.01
CA PRO A 2 -31.19 51.97 -23.49
C PRO A 2 -30.81 52.00 -24.99
N GLY A 3 -30.06 51.00 -25.44
CA GLY A 3 -29.81 50.68 -26.85
C GLY A 3 -28.58 49.78 -26.98
N THR A 4 -28.51 48.72 -27.80
CA THR A 4 -29.45 48.16 -28.77
C THR A 4 -28.99 46.72 -29.11
N SER A 5 -29.99 45.86 -29.30
CA SER A 5 -30.09 44.64 -30.14
C SER A 5 -28.98 44.25 -31.12
N SER A 6 -28.67 42.94 -31.21
CA SER A 6 -29.08 42.01 -32.30
C SER A 6 -28.49 40.61 -32.01
N GLY A 7 -29.12 39.46 -32.20
CA GLY A 7 -30.29 39.11 -32.99
C GLY A 7 -29.88 38.48 -34.33
N ARG A 8 -29.58 37.17 -34.39
CA ARG A 8 -29.74 36.39 -35.63
C ARG A 8 -30.07 34.92 -35.38
N LYS A 9 -31.13 34.50 -36.08
CA LYS A 9 -31.82 33.20 -36.11
C LYS A 9 -31.22 32.24 -37.15
N SER A 10 -31.63 30.97 -37.02
CA SER A 10 -31.88 29.97 -38.09
C SER A 10 -30.63 29.30 -38.70
N LYS A 11 -30.62 28.00 -39.03
CA LYS A 11 -31.69 27.20 -39.67
C LYS A 11 -31.45 25.70 -39.46
N THR A 12 -32.53 24.98 -39.14
CA THR A 12 -32.74 23.55 -39.32
C THR A 12 -32.74 23.19 -40.82
N ILE A 13 -32.10 22.10 -41.20
CA ILE A 13 -32.43 21.35 -42.43
C ILE A 13 -32.45 19.86 -42.08
N GLY A 14 -33.65 19.28 -42.15
CA GLY A 14 -33.83 17.84 -42.36
C GLY A 14 -34.17 17.62 -43.83
N ILE A 15 -33.77 16.46 -44.38
CA ILE A 15 -34.39 15.88 -45.59
C ILE A 15 -34.55 14.38 -45.37
N GLN A 16 -35.77 13.93 -45.61
CA GLN A 16 -36.30 12.58 -45.61
C GLN A 16 -36.15 11.90 -46.99
N THR A 17 -36.09 10.57 -46.94
CA THR A 17 -36.67 9.55 -47.85
C THR A 17 -36.23 9.45 -49.32
N SER A 18 -35.89 8.23 -49.75
CA SER A 18 -36.73 7.53 -50.74
C SER A 18 -36.43 6.02 -50.80
N ASP A 19 -37.53 5.28 -50.91
CA ASP A 19 -37.67 3.84 -51.15
C ASP A 19 -37.03 3.35 -52.45
N ARG A 20 -36.60 2.07 -52.46
CA ARG A 20 -36.73 1.15 -53.61
C ARG A 20 -36.37 -0.30 -53.23
N ARG A 21 -37.33 -1.22 -53.42
CA ARG A 21 -37.20 -2.68 -53.62
C ARG A 21 -38.05 -3.04 -54.84
N PRO A 22 -38.00 -4.28 -55.40
CA PRO A 22 -36.89 -5.11 -55.87
C PRO A 22 -37.13 -5.50 -57.37
N PRO A 23 -36.45 -6.53 -57.95
CA PRO A 23 -37.21 -7.75 -58.24
C PRO A 23 -36.40 -9.08 -58.15
N SER A 24 -37.16 -10.18 -58.27
CA SER A 24 -36.84 -11.59 -58.02
C SER A 24 -36.49 -12.45 -59.26
N ALA A 25 -35.91 -13.62 -58.97
CA ALA A 25 -36.03 -14.93 -59.66
C ALA A 25 -35.05 -15.27 -60.81
N ARG A 26 -34.23 -16.34 -60.67
CA ARG A 26 -34.55 -17.73 -61.10
C ARG A 26 -33.40 -18.74 -60.93
N GLU A 27 -33.83 -19.98 -60.77
CA GLU A 27 -33.20 -21.30 -60.55
C GLU A 27 -32.06 -21.73 -61.48
N LYS A 28 -31.20 -22.66 -60.98
CA LYS A 28 -30.91 -23.97 -61.61
C LYS A 28 -30.16 -24.89 -60.63
N GLY A 29 -30.65 -26.12 -60.47
CA GLY A 29 -29.99 -27.21 -59.72
C GLY A 29 -29.25 -28.20 -60.63
N VAL A 30 -28.32 -28.95 -60.06
CA VAL A 30 -27.80 -30.25 -60.52
C VAL A 30 -27.35 -31.08 -59.29
N GLN A 31 -27.74 -32.36 -59.26
CA GLN A 31 -27.46 -33.41 -58.24
C GLN A 31 -26.01 -33.95 -58.30
N VAL A 32 -25.50 -34.52 -57.20
CA VAL A 32 -24.85 -35.87 -57.15
C VAL A 32 -24.98 -36.49 -55.73
N ASP A 33 -25.19 -37.81 -55.70
CA ASP A 33 -25.50 -38.74 -54.59
C ASP A 33 -24.50 -38.90 -53.43
N THR A 34 -25.00 -39.35 -52.25
CA THR A 34 -24.43 -40.47 -51.43
C THR A 34 -25.33 -40.88 -50.24
N TYR A 35 -25.36 -42.18 -49.94
CA TYR A 35 -26.14 -42.90 -48.89
C TYR A 35 -25.46 -42.88 -47.48
N PRO A 36 -25.93 -43.63 -46.43
CA PRO A 36 -26.70 -43.10 -45.30
C PRO A 36 -25.95 -43.16 -43.95
N VAL A 37 -26.34 -42.32 -42.98
CA VAL A 37 -25.87 -42.46 -41.58
C VAL A 37 -27.09 -42.59 -40.67
N TYR A 38 -27.19 -43.73 -39.97
CA TYR A 38 -28.22 -44.02 -38.96
C TYR A 38 -27.92 -43.33 -37.61
N PRO A 39 -28.93 -43.17 -36.73
CA PRO A 39 -28.93 -42.11 -35.72
C PRO A 39 -28.63 -42.57 -34.29
N ASP A 40 -28.39 -41.53 -33.49
CA ASP A 40 -28.81 -41.32 -32.09
C ASP A 40 -27.80 -41.64 -30.97
N THR A 41 -27.44 -40.59 -30.22
CA THR A 41 -27.64 -40.43 -28.76
C THR A 41 -26.73 -39.33 -28.18
N THR A 42 -27.37 -38.24 -27.79
CA THR A 42 -27.29 -37.64 -26.45
C THR A 42 -25.90 -37.43 -25.78
N GLN A 43 -25.61 -36.14 -25.54
CA GLN A 43 -24.70 -35.58 -24.51
C GLN A 43 -23.22 -36.00 -24.56
N LYS A 44 -22.40 -35.19 -25.25
CA LYS A 44 -21.00 -35.00 -24.87
C LYS A 44 -20.83 -33.66 -24.18
N ALA A 45 -20.61 -33.73 -22.87
CA ALA A 45 -20.18 -32.63 -22.03
C ALA A 45 -19.00 -31.92 -22.66
N SER A 46 -19.22 -30.66 -23.03
CA SER A 46 -18.14 -29.74 -23.38
C SER A 46 -17.40 -29.42 -22.08
N ILE A 47 -16.30 -30.12 -21.81
CA ILE A 47 -15.36 -29.71 -20.77
C ILE A 47 -14.63 -28.48 -21.33
N THR A 48 -15.25 -27.32 -21.14
CA THR A 48 -14.54 -26.05 -21.18
C THR A 48 -13.58 -26.07 -20.00
N ILE A 49 -12.31 -26.40 -20.24
CA ILE A 49 -11.25 -26.12 -19.27
C ILE A 49 -11.13 -24.60 -19.23
N ALA A 50 -11.95 -23.98 -18.39
CA ALA A 50 -11.71 -22.66 -17.86
C ALA A 50 -10.36 -22.77 -17.15
N ARG A 51 -9.30 -22.38 -17.86
CA ARG A 51 -7.99 -22.15 -17.26
C ARG A 51 -8.19 -20.99 -16.31
N GLN A 52 -8.61 -21.31 -15.10
CA GLN A 52 -8.67 -20.41 -13.96
C GLN A 52 -7.25 -19.87 -13.85
N LYS A 53 -7.03 -18.64 -14.33
CA LYS A 53 -5.86 -17.86 -13.94
C LYS A 53 -6.00 -17.74 -12.43
N ARG A 54 -5.43 -18.70 -11.70
CA ARG A 54 -5.14 -18.51 -10.28
C ARG A 54 -4.39 -17.19 -10.25
N SER A 55 -5.01 -16.19 -9.64
CA SER A 55 -4.33 -14.99 -9.23
C SER A 55 -3.01 -15.42 -8.59
N MET A 56 -1.88 -15.10 -9.22
CA MET A 56 -0.56 -15.31 -8.59
C MET A 56 -0.36 -14.38 -7.39
N PHE A 57 -1.33 -13.50 -7.15
CA PHE A 57 -1.39 -12.71 -5.94
C PHE A 57 -1.90 -13.56 -4.77
N PRO A 58 -1.21 -13.52 -3.64
CA PRO A 58 -1.78 -13.97 -2.38
C PRO A 58 -3.06 -13.19 -2.09
N LYS A 59 -3.94 -13.80 -1.32
CA LYS A 59 -5.25 -13.22 -1.01
C LYS A 59 -5.06 -11.90 -0.25
N ILE A 60 -5.86 -10.91 -0.62
CA ILE A 60 -5.81 -9.56 -0.08
C ILE A 60 -7.22 -9.20 0.38
N SER A 61 -7.35 -8.73 1.61
CA SER A 61 -8.59 -8.11 2.07
C SER A 61 -8.50 -6.59 1.87
N SER A 62 -9.53 -5.99 1.26
CA SER A 62 -9.59 -4.54 1.12
C SER A 62 -9.66 -3.91 2.50
N ALA A 63 -8.82 -2.91 2.75
CA ALA A 63 -8.98 -2.06 3.93
C ALA A 63 -10.18 -1.16 3.68
N THR A 64 -11.02 -1.00 4.70
CA THR A 64 -12.20 -0.13 4.67
C THR A 64 -11.90 1.20 5.36
N LYS A 65 -11.24 1.15 6.51
CA LYS A 65 -10.92 2.32 7.33
C LYS A 65 -9.70 2.11 8.24
N GLU A 66 -9.06 0.95 8.14
CA GLU A 66 -7.93 0.55 8.95
C GLU A 66 -6.73 1.48 8.71
N VAL A 67 -5.98 1.72 9.79
CA VAL A 67 -4.80 2.59 9.77
C VAL A 67 -3.61 1.88 10.40
N TYR A 68 -2.42 2.18 9.89
CA TYR A 68 -1.18 1.89 10.59
C TYR A 68 -0.82 3.08 11.44
N LEU A 69 -0.40 2.80 12.66
CA LEU A 69 0.22 3.74 13.57
C LEU A 69 1.70 3.40 13.65
N PHE A 70 2.53 4.40 13.36
CA PHE A 70 3.97 4.34 13.52
C PHE A 70 4.38 5.16 14.74
N VAL A 71 5.17 4.54 15.61
CA VAL A 71 5.92 5.23 16.66
C VAL A 71 7.39 5.15 16.28
N ARG A 72 8.01 6.30 16.02
CA ARG A 72 9.46 6.43 15.86
C ARG A 72 10.04 6.97 17.15
N ALA A 73 10.96 6.24 17.75
CA ALA A 73 11.50 6.55 19.07
C ALA A 73 13.00 6.26 19.12
N LYS A 74 13.70 6.84 20.11
CA LYS A 74 15.11 6.50 20.37
C LYS A 74 15.23 5.02 20.74
N LYS A 75 16.27 4.35 20.24
CA LYS A 75 16.49 2.91 20.47
C LYS A 75 16.59 2.53 21.94
N GLU A 76 17.16 3.39 22.78
CA GLU A 76 17.20 3.20 24.25
C GLU A 76 15.81 3.02 24.90
N TRP A 77 14.73 3.46 24.23
CA TRP A 77 13.37 3.35 24.75
C TRP A 77 12.66 2.06 24.34
N VAL A 78 13.25 1.24 23.48
CA VAL A 78 12.68 -0.02 22.99
C VAL A 78 12.15 -0.89 24.12
N ARG A 79 12.97 -1.13 25.16
CA ARG A 79 12.59 -2.00 26.29
C ARG A 79 11.40 -1.43 27.07
N ARG A 80 11.33 -0.10 27.22
CA ARG A 80 10.21 0.57 27.89
C ARG A 80 8.95 0.46 27.05
N LEU A 81 9.05 0.67 25.74
CA LEU A 81 7.94 0.49 24.80
C LEU A 81 7.43 -0.95 24.85
N ILE A 82 8.30 -1.96 24.74
CA ILE A 82 7.92 -3.38 24.86
C ILE A 82 7.18 -3.63 26.18
N ASN A 83 7.73 -3.21 27.31
CA ASN A 83 7.10 -3.39 28.61
C ASN A 83 5.73 -2.71 28.71
N ALA A 84 5.62 -1.51 28.15
CA ALA A 84 4.37 -0.77 28.04
C ALA A 84 3.33 -1.56 27.22
N PHE A 85 3.70 -2.01 26.02
CA PHE A 85 2.81 -2.71 25.11
C PHE A 85 2.42 -4.11 25.58
N VAL A 86 3.33 -4.85 26.21
CA VAL A 86 3.05 -6.17 26.80
C VAL A 86 2.08 -6.05 27.99
N ARG A 87 2.23 -5.01 28.80
CA ARG A 87 1.36 -4.77 29.97
C ARG A 87 -0.01 -4.21 29.56
N ASP A 88 -0.08 -3.51 28.44
CA ASP A 88 -1.30 -2.85 27.98
C ASP A 88 -2.22 -3.82 27.20
N LYS A 89 -2.72 -4.86 27.88
CA LYS A 89 -3.81 -5.74 27.36
C LYS A 89 -5.03 -4.93 26.88
N LYS A 90 -5.19 -3.71 27.41
CA LYS A 90 -6.30 -2.80 27.11
C LYS A 90 -6.26 -2.26 25.69
N VAL A 91 -5.11 -2.24 25.00
CA VAL A 91 -5.06 -1.78 23.58
C VAL A 91 -5.99 -2.62 22.72
N ARG A 92 -5.86 -3.94 22.84
CA ARG A 92 -6.64 -4.89 22.03
C ARG A 92 -8.09 -4.91 22.48
N GLU A 93 -8.32 -4.90 23.79
CA GLU A 93 -9.65 -5.04 24.39
C GLU A 93 -10.52 -3.77 24.24
N ASN A 94 -9.94 -2.57 24.40
CA ASN A 94 -10.70 -1.32 24.47
C ASN A 94 -10.58 -0.45 23.22
N PHE A 95 -9.53 -0.63 22.41
CA PHE A 95 -9.26 0.23 21.26
C PHE A 95 -9.12 -0.52 19.94
N HIS A 96 -9.33 -1.84 19.94
CA HIS A 96 -9.21 -2.69 18.74
C HIS A 96 -7.87 -2.48 17.99
N GLY A 97 -6.81 -2.22 18.75
CA GLY A 97 -5.45 -2.13 18.22
C GLY A 97 -4.76 -3.49 18.25
N THR A 98 -4.04 -3.80 17.19
CA THR A 98 -3.17 -4.97 17.08
C THR A 98 -1.74 -4.47 16.91
N LEU A 99 -0.86 -4.83 17.84
CA LEU A 99 0.56 -4.60 17.65
C LEU A 99 1.09 -5.60 16.60
N LEU A 100 1.72 -5.07 15.55
CA LEU A 100 2.36 -5.90 14.53
C LEU A 100 3.78 -6.28 14.93
N GLY A 101 4.52 -5.34 15.54
CA GLY A 101 5.82 -5.63 16.14
C GLY A 101 6.67 -4.39 16.32
N LEU A 102 7.95 -4.64 16.62
CA LEU A 102 8.96 -3.62 16.85
C LEU A 102 10.20 -3.90 15.99
N ALA A 103 10.78 -2.85 15.42
CA ALA A 103 12.07 -2.92 14.75
C ALA A 103 13.11 -2.06 15.48
N GLU A 104 14.19 -2.69 15.94
CA GLU A 104 15.33 -2.00 16.56
C GLU A 104 16.39 -1.57 15.55
N GLN A 105 16.45 -2.25 14.41
CA GLN A 105 17.39 -2.00 13.34
C GLN A 105 16.63 -1.44 12.15
N ILE A 106 17.07 -0.27 11.69
CA ILE A 106 16.47 0.43 10.56
C ILE A 106 17.58 0.65 9.53
N SER A 107 17.46 -0.03 8.40
CA SER A 107 18.37 0.08 7.26
C SER A 107 17.94 1.26 6.40
N ARG A 108 18.58 2.42 6.55
CA ARG A 108 18.32 3.61 5.73
C ARG A 108 19.12 3.54 4.44
N CYS A 109 18.45 3.70 3.29
CA CYS A 109 19.08 3.60 1.97
C CYS A 109 19.03 4.89 1.16
N GLU A 110 18.21 5.86 1.57
CA GLU A 110 18.08 7.15 0.90
C GLU A 110 17.54 8.19 1.89
N GLY A 111 17.97 9.43 1.72
CA GLY A 111 17.48 10.58 2.48
C GLY A 111 18.44 11.01 3.57
N ASP A 112 18.46 12.32 3.79
CA ASP A 112 19.24 12.97 4.85
C ASP A 112 18.34 13.59 5.94
N LEU A 113 17.02 13.43 5.81
CA LEU A 113 16.03 14.11 6.66
C LEU A 113 16.23 13.78 8.15
N TYR A 114 16.77 12.60 8.44
CA TYR A 114 17.04 12.12 9.79
C TYR A 114 18.53 11.89 10.06
N ARG A 115 19.40 12.41 9.19
CA ARG A 115 20.85 12.32 9.37
C ARG A 115 21.26 13.08 10.64
N GLY A 116 22.03 12.43 11.51
CA GLY A 116 22.51 13.01 12.76
C GLY A 116 21.53 12.92 13.94
N LEU A 117 20.34 12.33 13.74
CA LEU A 117 19.48 11.97 14.87
C LEU A 117 19.99 10.67 15.54
N PRO A 118 19.70 10.48 16.84
CA PRO A 118 20.03 9.23 17.54
C PRO A 118 19.45 8.01 16.83
N GLU A 119 20.04 6.83 17.04
CA GLU A 119 19.51 5.57 16.52
C GLU A 119 18.02 5.44 16.88
N GLN A 120 17.21 5.21 15.85
CA GLN A 120 15.76 5.13 15.97
C GLN A 120 15.30 3.68 15.94
N CYS A 121 14.17 3.43 16.57
CA CYS A 121 13.40 2.19 16.48
C CYS A 121 11.98 2.52 15.99
N PHE A 122 11.31 1.53 15.43
CA PHE A 122 9.91 1.62 15.05
C PHE A 122 9.06 0.68 15.89
N VAL A 123 7.90 1.17 16.32
CA VAL A 123 6.77 0.33 16.71
C VAL A 123 5.67 0.54 15.69
N VAL A 124 5.14 -0.57 15.15
CA VAL A 124 4.06 -0.53 14.17
C VAL A 124 2.85 -1.25 14.72
N MET A 125 1.73 -0.56 14.72
CA MET A 125 0.44 -1.08 15.15
C MET A 125 -0.60 -0.88 14.06
N MET A 126 -1.60 -1.74 14.03
CA MET A 126 -2.77 -1.60 13.19
C MET A 126 -3.99 -1.31 14.06
N PHE A 127 -4.79 -0.32 13.68
CA PHE A 127 -6.07 -0.02 14.31
C PHE A 127 -7.20 -0.17 13.32
N ARG A 128 -8.38 -0.49 13.85
CA ARG A 128 -9.61 -0.57 13.06
C ARG A 128 -9.92 0.74 12.33
N ASP A 129 -9.63 1.89 12.94
CA ASP A 129 -9.83 3.21 12.35
C ASP A 129 -9.01 4.29 13.05
N GLN A 130 -9.01 5.49 12.46
CA GLN A 130 -8.30 6.66 12.97
C GLN A 130 -8.77 7.06 14.38
N ASP A 131 -10.08 7.03 14.65
CA ASP A 131 -10.65 7.41 15.95
C ASP A 131 -10.19 6.47 17.06
N CYS A 132 -10.05 5.18 16.77
CA CYS A 132 -9.50 4.21 17.70
C CYS A 132 -8.01 4.48 18.01
N ALA A 133 -7.22 4.78 16.99
CA ALA A 133 -5.81 5.13 17.16
C ALA A 133 -5.64 6.41 18.01
N ASP A 134 -6.39 7.46 17.68
CA ASP A 134 -6.35 8.74 18.39
C ASP A 134 -6.74 8.61 19.86
N ARG A 135 -7.84 7.87 20.15
CA ARG A 135 -8.29 7.62 21.52
C ARG A 135 -7.27 6.80 22.31
N TRP A 136 -6.65 5.82 21.68
CA TRP A 136 -5.61 5.04 22.33
C TRP A 136 -4.40 5.91 22.68
N CYS A 137 -3.88 6.71 21.73
CA CYS A 137 -2.76 7.62 21.98
C CYS A 137 -3.01 8.62 23.11
N ARG A 138 -4.24 9.16 23.23
CA ARG A 138 -4.61 10.10 24.30
C ARG A 138 -4.83 9.42 25.66
N SER A 139 -5.27 8.16 25.65
CA SER A 139 -5.63 7.45 26.89
C SER A 139 -4.43 6.75 27.53
N THR A 140 -3.53 6.18 26.71
CA THR A 140 -2.44 5.36 27.21
C THR A 140 -1.49 6.14 28.12
N SER A 141 -1.13 5.54 29.26
CA SER A 141 -0.15 6.13 30.18
C SER A 141 1.26 6.11 29.62
N VAL A 142 1.52 5.27 28.60
CA VAL A 142 2.82 5.10 27.96
C VAL A 142 3.32 6.42 27.42
N PHE A 143 2.53 7.10 26.58
CA PHE A 143 2.93 8.38 26.00
C PHE A 143 2.73 9.58 26.93
N LYS A 144 2.23 9.39 28.14
CA LYS A 144 2.13 10.47 29.15
C LYS A 144 3.41 10.60 29.98
N GLN A 145 4.38 9.71 29.79
CA GLN A 145 5.69 9.78 30.43
C GLN A 145 6.54 10.86 29.74
N LYS A 146 7.08 11.81 30.51
CA LYS A 146 7.97 12.88 30.02
C LYS A 146 9.13 12.34 29.18
N ASP A 147 9.63 11.17 29.53
CA ASP A 147 10.77 10.56 28.85
C ASP A 147 10.42 10.11 27.43
N LEU A 148 9.15 9.90 27.09
CA LEU A 148 8.71 9.56 25.72
C LEU A 148 8.28 10.81 24.95
N ASP A 149 8.57 12.01 25.47
CA ASP A 149 8.18 13.28 24.87
C ASP A 149 8.88 13.56 23.56
N ASP A 150 9.98 12.90 23.20
CA ASP A 150 10.62 13.08 21.87
C ASP A 150 10.16 12.03 20.85
N SER A 151 9.21 11.15 21.19
CA SER A 151 8.71 10.16 20.23
C SER A 151 7.86 10.83 19.15
N GLU A 152 8.05 10.41 17.90
CA GLU A 152 7.20 10.80 16.78
C GLU A 152 6.10 9.76 16.61
N ILE A 153 4.86 10.21 16.55
CA ILE A 153 3.70 9.34 16.37
C ILE A 153 2.86 9.88 15.22
N PHE A 154 2.58 9.02 14.26
CA PHE A 154 1.71 9.33 13.14
C PHE A 154 0.95 8.10 12.69
N THR A 155 -0.12 8.36 11.95
CA THR A 155 -1.00 7.34 11.39
C THR A 155 -1.19 7.55 9.90
N VAL A 156 -1.32 6.44 9.19
CA VAL A 156 -1.53 6.42 7.74
C VAL A 156 -2.61 5.38 7.38
N PRO A 157 -3.54 5.71 6.48
CA PRO A 157 -4.59 4.78 6.07
C PRO A 157 -4.03 3.66 5.20
N LEU A 158 -4.50 2.44 5.45
CA LEU A 158 -4.20 1.29 4.60
C LEU A 158 -5.07 1.35 3.34
N LYS A 159 -4.52 0.87 2.23
CA LYS A 159 -5.30 0.50 1.04
C LYS A 159 -5.84 -0.92 1.15
N TYR A 160 -5.06 -1.82 1.73
CA TYR A 160 -5.43 -3.21 1.92
C TYR A 160 -4.63 -3.84 3.05
N ILE A 161 -5.11 -4.98 3.56
CA ILE A 161 -4.45 -5.73 4.63
C ILE A 161 -3.87 -7.02 4.01
N PRO A 162 -2.54 -7.24 4.09
CA PRO A 162 -1.94 -8.49 3.64
C PRO A 162 -2.40 -9.67 4.52
N GLU A 163 -2.69 -10.83 3.92
CA GLU A 163 -3.13 -12.02 4.67
C GLU A 163 -1.97 -12.83 5.26
N ASP A 164 -0.75 -12.63 4.77
CA ASP A 164 0.45 -13.30 5.27
C ASP A 164 1.07 -12.58 6.48
N ASP A 165 1.76 -13.32 7.36
CA ASP A 165 2.55 -12.78 8.48
C ASP A 165 3.85 -12.13 7.95
N LEU A 166 3.69 -11.03 7.21
CA LEU A 166 4.78 -10.27 6.63
C LEU A 166 5.42 -9.37 7.68
N ARG A 167 6.72 -9.53 7.85
CA ARG A 167 7.47 -8.82 8.89
C ARG A 167 8.48 -7.83 8.37
N ALA A 168 8.87 -7.93 7.10
CA ALA A 168 9.78 -6.98 6.49
C ALA A 168 8.98 -5.84 5.85
N PHE A 169 9.36 -4.60 6.13
CA PHE A 169 8.70 -3.39 5.68
C PHE A 169 9.70 -2.51 4.96
N GLN A 170 9.22 -1.88 3.88
CA GLN A 170 9.83 -0.70 3.28
C GLN A 170 8.93 0.48 3.57
N LEU A 171 9.46 1.51 4.22
CA LEU A 171 8.80 2.81 4.38
C LEU A 171 9.53 3.83 3.51
N THR A 172 8.81 4.43 2.58
CA THR A 172 9.31 5.51 1.72
C THR A 172 8.46 6.76 1.93
N GLU A 173 9.12 7.83 2.34
CA GLU A 173 8.56 9.17 2.50
C GLU A 173 8.99 10.04 1.34
N MET A 174 8.04 10.58 0.58
CA MET A 174 8.29 11.39 -0.63
C MET A 174 7.67 12.77 -0.45
N TYR A 175 8.50 13.78 -0.24
CA TYR A 175 8.06 15.15 -0.04
C TYR A 175 8.22 16.00 -1.31
N GLY A 176 7.25 16.89 -1.53
CA GLY A 176 7.27 17.86 -2.62
C GLY A 176 7.20 17.19 -3.98
N LEU A 177 6.05 16.59 -4.32
CA LEU A 177 5.81 16.11 -5.68
C LEU A 177 5.95 17.29 -6.65
N LEU A 178 6.88 17.15 -7.60
CA LEU A 178 7.20 18.16 -8.62
C LEU A 178 6.32 18.03 -9.88
N THR A 179 5.32 17.14 -9.81
CA THR A 179 4.43 16.80 -10.93
C THR A 179 3.01 16.56 -10.43
N ASP A 180 2.04 16.48 -11.35
CA ASP A 180 0.68 16.12 -10.97
C ASP A 180 0.63 14.65 -10.45
N PRO A 181 -0.22 14.36 -9.45
CA PRO A 181 -0.31 13.02 -8.89
C PRO A 181 -0.67 11.92 -9.89
N GLY A 182 -1.38 12.24 -10.97
CA GLY A 182 -1.75 11.29 -12.02
C GLY A 182 -0.55 10.84 -12.84
N LEU A 183 0.33 11.78 -13.21
CA LEU A 183 1.59 11.46 -13.88
C LEU A 183 2.52 10.68 -12.96
N PHE A 184 2.66 11.07 -11.69
CA PHE A 184 3.44 10.30 -10.71
C PHE A 184 2.95 8.85 -10.60
N GLN A 185 1.65 8.63 -10.56
CA GLN A 185 1.03 7.31 -10.52
C GLN A 185 1.40 6.48 -11.77
N LYS A 186 1.24 7.04 -12.98
CA LYS A 186 1.50 6.36 -14.25
C LYS A 186 2.98 6.10 -14.50
N GLU A 187 3.83 7.04 -14.10
CA GLU A 187 5.24 7.05 -14.47
C GLU A 187 6.15 6.33 -13.47
N TYR A 188 5.73 6.25 -12.21
CA TYR A 188 6.50 5.62 -11.14
C TYR A 188 5.73 4.48 -10.46
N VAL A 189 4.53 4.74 -9.94
CA VAL A 189 3.83 3.77 -9.08
C VAL A 189 3.42 2.51 -9.84
N GLU A 190 2.75 2.64 -10.99
CA GLU A 190 2.26 1.49 -11.76
C GLU A 190 3.38 0.61 -12.35
N PRO A 191 4.45 1.16 -12.95
CA PRO A 191 5.56 0.33 -13.41
C PRO A 191 6.30 -0.37 -12.27
N THR A 192 6.55 0.34 -11.16
CA THR A 192 7.22 -0.23 -9.98
C THR A 192 6.40 -1.36 -9.37
N ALA A 193 5.08 -1.20 -9.28
CA ALA A 193 4.16 -2.23 -8.83
C ALA A 193 4.29 -3.53 -9.64
N LYS A 194 4.43 -3.44 -10.97
CA LYS A 194 4.62 -4.63 -11.82
C LYS A 194 5.88 -5.42 -11.48
N ILE A 195 6.98 -4.73 -11.16
CA ILE A 195 8.25 -5.35 -10.75
C ILE A 195 8.10 -5.99 -9.37
N MET A 196 7.49 -5.27 -8.41
CA MET A 196 7.23 -5.84 -7.08
C MET A 196 6.35 -7.09 -7.15
N ASN A 197 5.37 -7.11 -8.06
CA ASN A 197 4.48 -8.25 -8.28
C ASN A 197 5.20 -9.49 -8.81
N SER A 198 6.14 -9.33 -9.75
CA SER A 198 6.93 -10.47 -10.24
C SER A 198 7.84 -11.05 -9.18
N LYS A 199 8.14 -10.27 -8.12
CA LYS A 199 8.97 -10.67 -6.99
C LYS A 199 8.16 -11.05 -5.75
N HIS A 200 6.82 -11.18 -5.83
CA HIS A 200 5.97 -11.49 -4.69
C HIS A 200 6.12 -10.52 -3.50
N ILE A 201 6.26 -9.23 -3.79
CA ILE A 201 6.28 -8.15 -2.80
C ILE A 201 4.89 -7.52 -2.73
N TYR A 202 4.38 -7.33 -1.53
CA TYR A 202 3.11 -6.66 -1.28
C TYR A 202 3.32 -5.14 -1.33
N HIS A 203 3.00 -4.53 -2.47
CA HIS A 203 3.25 -3.11 -2.70
C HIS A 203 2.07 -2.20 -2.36
N GLY A 204 2.35 -1.01 -1.85
CA GLY A 204 1.33 0.02 -1.65
C GLY A 204 0.24 -0.37 -0.65
N ILE A 205 0.60 -1.15 0.37
CA ILE A 205 -0.24 -1.39 1.56
C ILE A 205 -0.65 -0.04 2.15
N VAL A 206 0.28 0.90 2.18
CA VAL A 206 0.02 2.34 2.33
C VAL A 206 0.52 3.03 1.07
N ALA A 207 -0.28 3.94 0.53
CA ALA A 207 0.08 4.78 -0.61
C ALA A 207 -0.79 6.04 -0.57
N SER A 208 -0.39 7.01 0.27
CA SER A 208 -1.27 8.08 0.73
C SER A 208 -0.51 9.36 1.10
N GLN A 209 -1.11 10.52 0.82
CA GLN A 209 -0.69 11.82 1.37
C GLN A 209 -1.46 12.19 2.66
N LYS A 210 -2.38 11.34 3.10
CA LYS A 210 -3.24 11.57 4.28
C LYS A 210 -2.55 11.08 5.56
N VAL A 211 -1.43 11.68 5.91
CA VAL A 211 -0.74 11.40 7.17
C VAL A 211 -1.43 12.18 8.29
N ASN A 212 -1.95 11.47 9.29
CA ASN A 212 -2.44 12.10 10.50
C ASN A 212 -1.31 12.14 11.54
N ARG A 213 -0.88 13.36 11.87
CA ARG A 213 0.26 13.66 12.73
C ARG A 213 -0.23 13.79 14.16
N ILE A 214 0.14 12.84 15.02
CA ILE A 214 -0.38 12.76 16.39
C ILE A 214 0.57 13.48 17.37
N ARG A 215 1.87 13.20 17.28
CA ARG A 215 2.86 13.71 18.22
C ARG A 215 4.22 13.92 17.57
N ASN A 216 4.83 15.08 17.78
CA ASN A 216 6.19 15.49 17.30
C ASN A 216 6.55 15.03 15.88
N CYS A 217 5.56 14.82 15.03
CA CYS A 217 5.77 14.16 13.77
C CYS A 217 6.49 15.12 12.83
N MET A 218 7.70 14.75 12.42
CA MET A 218 8.51 15.55 11.50
C MET A 218 8.08 15.37 10.04
N ILE A 219 7.16 14.44 9.76
CA ILE A 219 6.58 14.26 8.43
C ILE A 219 5.83 15.54 8.05
N ARG A 220 6.25 16.15 6.94
CA ARG A 220 5.67 17.38 6.42
C ARG A 220 4.24 17.14 5.90
N PRO A 221 3.33 18.13 6.04
CA PRO A 221 2.06 18.10 5.32
C PRO A 221 2.38 17.95 3.82
N GLU A 222 1.65 17.09 3.10
CA GLU A 222 1.87 16.76 1.67
C GLU A 222 2.89 15.67 1.36
N THR A 223 3.64 15.17 2.35
CA THR A 223 4.48 13.98 2.14
C THR A 223 3.61 12.79 1.72
N TYR A 224 3.96 12.19 0.58
CA TYR A 224 3.40 10.93 0.14
C TYR A 224 4.11 9.78 0.86
N ILE A 225 3.36 9.00 1.61
CA ILE A 225 3.86 7.80 2.31
C ILE A 225 3.53 6.57 1.48
N LEU A 226 4.57 5.78 1.21
CA LEU A 226 4.47 4.47 0.58
C LEU A 226 5.00 3.41 1.56
N VAL A 227 4.20 2.37 1.81
CA VAL A 227 4.62 1.20 2.58
C VAL A 227 4.43 -0.06 1.75
N ASN A 228 5.50 -0.84 1.64
CA ASN A 228 5.50 -2.16 1.03
C ASN A 228 5.96 -3.19 2.06
N CYS A 229 5.51 -4.44 1.90
CA CYS A 229 5.90 -5.55 2.78
C CYS A 229 6.35 -6.78 1.99
N ALA A 230 7.22 -7.58 2.60
CA ALA A 230 7.66 -8.86 2.06
C ALA A 230 7.96 -9.85 3.19
N GLU A 231 8.32 -11.08 2.81
CA GLU A 231 8.73 -12.13 3.75
C GLU A 231 10.08 -11.81 4.43
N SER A 232 10.96 -11.06 3.77
CA SER A 232 12.29 -10.73 4.27
C SER A 232 12.78 -9.37 3.76
N GLU A 233 13.69 -8.74 4.50
CA GLU A 233 14.33 -7.50 4.06
C GLU A 233 15.16 -7.68 2.78
N SER A 234 15.82 -8.84 2.60
CA SER A 234 16.59 -9.13 1.38
C SER A 234 15.74 -9.08 0.11
N LYS A 235 14.47 -9.50 0.20
CA LYS A 235 13.51 -9.41 -0.91
C LYS A 235 13.16 -7.97 -1.27
N LEU A 236 13.07 -7.10 -0.27
CA LEU A 236 12.82 -5.67 -0.48
C LEU A 236 14.08 -4.95 -0.99
N ILE A 237 15.24 -5.26 -0.42
CA ILE A 237 16.51 -4.57 -0.69
C ILE A 237 17.17 -5.16 -1.93
N SER A 238 17.71 -6.38 -1.84
CA SER A 238 18.54 -6.99 -2.87
C SER A 238 17.74 -7.37 -4.11
N ASP A 239 16.59 -8.05 -3.95
CA ASP A 239 15.84 -8.54 -5.10
C ASP A 239 15.12 -7.42 -5.86
N PHE A 240 14.73 -6.35 -5.15
CA PHE A 240 13.94 -5.26 -5.70
C PHE A 240 14.66 -3.91 -5.71
N TYR A 241 14.96 -3.32 -4.55
CA TYR A 241 15.42 -1.92 -4.46
C TYR A 241 16.80 -1.69 -5.12
N GLU A 242 17.65 -2.71 -5.09
CA GLU A 242 18.96 -2.72 -5.72
C GLU A 242 18.95 -3.31 -7.12
N SER A 243 17.83 -3.91 -7.57
CA SER A 243 17.74 -4.54 -8.89
C SER A 243 17.88 -3.54 -10.04
N ASP A 244 18.54 -3.98 -11.11
CA ASP A 244 18.71 -3.21 -12.36
C ASP A 244 17.36 -2.77 -12.95
N GLU A 245 16.34 -3.64 -12.83
CA GLU A 245 14.98 -3.39 -13.32
C GLU A 245 14.35 -2.15 -12.65
N TYR A 246 14.62 -1.96 -11.34
CA TYR A 246 14.08 -0.85 -10.55
C TYR A 246 14.91 0.43 -10.65
N GLN A 247 16.22 0.37 -10.92
CA GLN A 247 17.10 1.54 -10.90
C GLN A 247 16.61 2.69 -11.79
N GLN A 248 16.08 2.38 -12.98
CA GLN A 248 15.51 3.40 -13.87
C GLN A 248 14.32 4.15 -13.23
N TYR A 249 13.48 3.46 -12.46
CA TYR A 249 12.30 4.03 -11.80
C TYR A 249 12.69 4.78 -10.52
N LYS A 250 13.71 4.31 -9.81
CA LYS A 250 14.33 5.04 -8.70
C LYS A 250 14.85 6.41 -9.17
N ASN A 251 15.64 6.42 -10.24
CA ASN A 251 16.14 7.65 -10.87
C ASN A 251 15.02 8.55 -11.36
N LYS A 252 13.94 7.96 -11.90
CA LYS A 252 12.77 8.70 -12.34
C LYS A 252 12.04 9.37 -11.18
N ARG A 253 11.78 8.66 -10.09
CA ARG A 253 11.18 9.20 -8.87
C ARG A 253 11.98 10.38 -8.33
N GLN A 254 13.31 10.29 -8.30
CA GLN A 254 14.18 11.38 -7.84
C GLN A 254 14.07 12.68 -8.67
N ARG A 255 13.52 12.61 -9.89
CA ARG A 255 13.19 13.79 -10.71
C ARG A 255 11.76 14.29 -10.51
N LEU A 256 10.89 13.46 -9.97
CA LEU A 256 9.46 13.74 -9.76
C LEU A 256 9.15 14.17 -8.32
N VAL A 257 10.10 14.02 -7.40
CA VAL A 257 9.95 14.28 -5.97
C VAL A 257 11.14 15.10 -5.50
N ALA A 258 10.91 16.17 -4.75
CA ALA A 258 11.96 17.05 -4.25
C ALA A 258 12.89 16.34 -3.26
N GLU A 259 12.31 15.59 -2.32
CA GLU A 259 13.06 14.88 -1.28
C GLU A 259 12.47 13.50 -1.01
N THR A 260 13.32 12.49 -0.88
CA THR A 260 12.91 11.12 -0.54
C THR A 260 13.72 10.59 0.63
N ASP A 261 13.04 9.98 1.60
CA ASP A 261 13.65 9.17 2.66
C ASP A 261 13.12 7.73 2.52
N THR A 262 14.00 6.75 2.41
CA THR A 262 13.61 5.33 2.33
C THR A 262 14.37 4.52 3.36
N CYS A 263 13.62 3.76 4.16
CA CYS A 263 14.17 2.81 5.10
C CYS A 263 13.49 1.45 5.02
N PHE A 264 14.24 0.44 5.45
CA PHE A 264 13.82 -0.95 5.55
C PHE A 264 13.98 -1.42 6.99
N PHE A 265 13.07 -2.27 7.44
CA PHE A 265 13.13 -2.84 8.77
C PHE A 265 12.28 -4.09 8.88
N THR A 266 12.68 -5.00 9.77
CA THR A 266 11.92 -6.19 10.13
C THR A 266 11.28 -6.03 11.50
N LEU A 267 9.97 -6.25 11.57
CA LEU A 267 9.23 -6.29 12.81
C LEU A 267 9.47 -7.62 13.54
N LEU A 268 9.97 -7.51 14.76
CA LEU A 268 10.04 -8.62 15.70
C LEU A 268 8.73 -8.69 16.50
N PRO A 269 8.13 -9.89 16.66
CA PRO A 269 7.07 -10.09 17.64
C PRO A 269 7.58 -9.76 19.05
N LEU A 270 6.72 -9.22 19.92
CA LEU A 270 7.10 -8.86 21.29
C LEU A 270 7.71 -10.04 22.08
N ASN A 271 7.23 -11.26 21.85
CA ASN A 271 7.70 -12.46 22.55
C ASN A 271 9.16 -12.83 22.17
N GLU A 272 9.60 -12.42 20.98
CA GLU A 272 10.97 -12.61 20.49
C GLU A 272 11.82 -11.40 20.88
N ALA A 273 11.30 -10.17 20.73
CA ALA A 273 11.97 -8.95 21.16
C ALA A 273 12.32 -8.95 22.66
N GLY A 274 11.42 -9.47 23.51
CA GLY A 274 11.66 -9.61 24.95
C GLY A 274 12.74 -10.64 25.30
N LYS A 275 12.98 -11.65 24.45
CA LYS A 275 14.01 -12.69 24.65
C LYS A 275 15.39 -12.21 24.22
N THR A 276 15.49 -11.47 23.12
CA THR A 276 16.75 -10.86 22.67
C THR A 276 17.36 -9.97 23.76
N LEU A 277 16.52 -9.28 24.54
CA LEU A 277 16.93 -8.41 25.64
C LEU A 277 17.26 -9.13 26.96
N GLN A 278 16.93 -10.41 27.13
CA GLN A 278 17.31 -11.19 28.32
C GLN A 278 18.73 -11.76 28.23
N ASN A 279 19.30 -11.85 27.03
CA ASN A 279 20.61 -12.44 26.79
C ASN A 279 21.79 -11.46 26.90
N ASP A 280 21.55 -10.19 27.26
CA ASP A 280 22.61 -9.21 27.54
C ASP A 280 22.61 -8.81 29.04
N PRO A 281 23.35 -9.56 29.89
CA PRO A 281 23.42 -9.30 31.32
C PRO A 281 24.20 -8.01 31.68
N SER A 282 24.85 -7.35 30.72
CA SER A 282 25.64 -6.14 30.98
C SER A 282 24.81 -4.90 31.31
N GLN A 283 23.48 -4.94 31.09
CA GLN A 283 22.58 -3.78 31.29
C GLN A 283 21.60 -3.90 32.47
N LEU A 284 21.80 -4.87 33.38
CA LEU A 284 20.99 -5.04 34.59
C LEU A 284 21.30 -4.03 35.72
N GLY A 285 22.20 -3.08 35.49
CA GLY A 285 22.75 -2.18 36.51
C GLY A 285 21.96 -0.92 36.88
N TYR A 286 20.75 -0.69 36.35
CA TYR A 286 19.99 0.54 36.64
C TYR A 286 18.53 0.27 37.03
N LEU A 287 18.33 -0.48 38.11
CA LEU A 287 17.11 -0.42 38.91
C LEU A 287 17.46 -0.70 40.38
N SER A 288 17.84 0.37 41.09
CA SER A 288 17.78 0.49 42.55
C SER A 288 17.40 1.93 42.88
#